data_AF-A0A919YLF1-F1
#
_entry.id   AF-A0A919YLF1-F1
#
_cell.length_a   1.000
_cell.length_b   1.000
_cell.length_c   1.000
_cell.angle_alpha   90.00
_cell.angle_beta   90.00
_cell.angle_gamma   90.00
#
_symmetry.space_group_name_H-M   'P 1'
#
loop_
_entity.id
_entity.type
_entity.pdbx_description
1 polymer ?
#
loop_
_entity_poly.entity_id
_entity_poly.type
_entity_poly.pdbx_seq_one_letter_code
_entity_poly.pdbx_strand_id
1 'polypeptide(L)'
;MKEFIVPIISLVIALLLIVASSSFPLYSRVFWIKKVLNKPYKKFKEVYIQSPTQNGGFQLSRDSQALLDYYLTNFIRAELSDLAFEIRLKSQVQTESNHLVNYVTMGLVPLFSILIACFALFSSILPSGVLVSIFAVTILLVFAIAIIVLFDFASKLYVQEPMNKHLLAIEKVLILIEEGKQETIKPHRTLNSVRRNHPKRRVRGSK
;
A
#
# COMPACT_ATOMS: atom_id res chain seq x y z
N MET A 1 -42.09 14.51 -21.08
CA MET A 1 -41.29 13.27 -20.87
C MET A 1 -39.86 13.39 -21.39
N LYS A 2 -39.63 13.75 -22.67
CA LYS A 2 -38.27 13.90 -23.23
C LYS A 2 -37.39 14.94 -22.50
N GLU A 3 -37.97 16.04 -22.03
CA GLU A 3 -37.25 17.13 -21.36
C GLU A 3 -36.63 16.75 -20.00
N PHE A 4 -37.17 15.73 -19.31
CA PHE A 4 -36.62 15.24 -18.03
C PHE A 4 -35.58 14.14 -18.23
N ILE A 5 -35.58 13.46 -19.38
CA ILE A 5 -34.69 12.32 -19.65
C ILE A 5 -33.28 12.81 -20.00
N VAL A 6 -33.17 13.87 -20.81
CA VAL A 6 -31.88 14.45 -21.24
C VAL A 6 -31.00 14.90 -20.06
N PRO A 7 -31.49 15.66 -19.06
CA PRO A 7 -30.66 16.08 -17.93
C PRO A 7 -30.22 14.89 -17.07
N ILE A 8 -31.09 13.89 -16.86
CA ILE A 8 -30.75 12.69 -16.09
C ILE A 8 -29.64 11.88 -16.78
N ILE A 9 -29.77 11.65 -18.09
CA ILE A 9 -28.75 10.93 -18.87
C ILE A 9 -27.42 11.70 -18.85
N SER A 10 -27.46 13.03 -19.02
CA SER A 10 -26.26 13.87 -18.94
C SER A 10 -25.56 13.75 -17.58
N LEU A 11 -26.34 13.74 -16.49
CA LEU A 11 -25.83 13.62 -15.13
C LEU A 11 -25.20 12.23 -14.88
N VAL A 12 -25.81 11.17 -15.41
CA VAL A 12 -25.24 9.81 -15.35
C VAL A 12 -23.92 9.73 -16.13
N ILE A 13 -23.85 10.31 -17.33
CA ILE A 13 -22.62 10.33 -18.14
C ILE A 13 -21.53 11.12 -17.41
N ALA A 14 -21.85 12.29 -16.85
CA ALA A 14 -20.93 13.10 -16.06
C ALA A 14 -20.39 12.31 -14.86
N LEU A 15 -21.25 11.59 -14.14
CA LEU A 15 -20.85 10.73 -13.03
C LEU A 15 -19.89 9.64 -13.52
N LEU A 16 -20.19 8.95 -14.62
CA LEU A 16 -19.31 7.91 -15.17
C LEU A 16 -17.93 8.45 -15.56
N LEU A 17 -17.86 9.65 -16.15
CA LEU A 17 -16.60 10.30 -16.51
C LEU A 17 -15.79 10.68 -15.27
N ILE A 18 -16.43 11.20 -14.22
CA ILE A 18 -15.77 11.51 -12.94
C ILE A 18 -15.21 10.23 -12.32
N VAL A 19 -16.02 9.16 -12.27
CA VAL A 19 -15.60 7.87 -11.73
C VAL A 19 -14.43 7.30 -12.51
N ALA A 20 -14.47 7.35 -13.84
CA ALA A 20 -13.36 6.88 -14.69
C ALA A 20 -12.08 7.70 -14.44
N SER A 21 -12.19 9.02 -14.38
CA SER A 21 -11.09 9.95 -14.11
C SER A 21 -10.46 9.69 -12.73
N SER A 22 -11.27 9.49 -11.69
CA SER A 22 -10.79 9.20 -10.33
C SER A 22 -10.23 7.78 -10.18
N SER A 23 -10.73 6.81 -10.95
CA SER A 23 -10.27 5.41 -10.91
C SER A 23 -8.86 5.23 -11.47
N PHE A 24 -8.50 5.98 -12.51
CA PHE A 24 -7.23 5.79 -13.22
C PHE A 24 -5.99 6.04 -12.32
N PRO A 25 -5.89 7.14 -11.56
CA PRO A 25 -4.80 7.35 -10.60
C PRO A 25 -4.75 6.29 -9.50
N LEU A 26 -5.90 5.79 -9.04
CA LEU A 26 -5.96 4.71 -8.06
C LEU A 26 -5.40 3.41 -8.65
N TYR A 27 -5.85 3.04 -9.85
CA TYR A 27 -5.36 1.85 -10.56
C TYR A 27 -3.85 1.90 -10.79
N SER A 28 -3.32 3.03 -11.27
CA SER A 28 -1.89 3.22 -11.50
C SER A 28 -1.06 3.00 -10.22
N ARG A 29 -1.53 3.54 -9.08
CA ARG A 29 -0.89 3.37 -7.76
C ARG A 29 -0.93 1.92 -7.27
N VAL A 30 -2.11 1.28 -7.33
CA VAL A 30 -2.27 -0.14 -6.96
C VAL A 30 -1.37 -1.03 -7.81
N PHE A 31 -1.31 -0.75 -9.11
CA PHE A 31 -0.43 -1.47 -10.03
C PHE A 31 1.05 -1.29 -9.66
N TRP A 32 1.48 -0.07 -9.36
CA TRP A 32 2.86 0.21 -8.93
C TRP A 32 3.20 -0.55 -7.65
N ILE A 33 2.36 -0.50 -6.61
CA ILE A 33 2.58 -1.24 -5.35
C ILE A 33 2.66 -2.74 -5.60
N LYS A 34 1.73 -3.26 -6.41
CA LYS A 34 1.73 -4.69 -6.76
C LYS A 34 3.02 -5.07 -7.47
N LYS A 35 3.49 -4.26 -8.41
CA LYS A 35 4.67 -4.55 -9.25
C LYS A 35 5.99 -4.35 -8.51
N VAL A 36 6.12 -3.28 -7.73
CA VAL A 36 7.39 -2.83 -7.13
C VAL A 36 7.57 -3.33 -5.70
N LEU A 37 6.50 -3.39 -4.90
CA LEU A 37 6.59 -3.77 -3.48
C LEU A 37 6.14 -5.22 -3.26
N ASN A 38 4.89 -5.54 -3.59
CA ASN A 38 4.28 -6.82 -3.19
C ASN A 38 4.81 -8.01 -4.00
N LYS A 39 4.96 -7.90 -5.32
CA LYS A 39 5.38 -9.03 -6.17
C LYS A 39 6.83 -9.46 -5.89
N PRO A 40 7.82 -8.56 -5.76
CA PRO A 40 9.18 -8.94 -5.40
C PRO A 40 9.26 -9.54 -3.99
N TYR A 41 8.57 -8.94 -3.01
CA TYR A 41 8.52 -9.47 -1.65
C TYR A 41 7.85 -10.86 -1.59
N LYS A 42 6.74 -11.07 -2.31
CA LYS A 42 6.06 -12.36 -2.34
C LYS A 42 6.97 -13.46 -2.89
N LYS A 43 7.72 -13.20 -3.96
CA LYS A 43 8.70 -14.14 -4.51
C LYS A 43 9.79 -14.50 -3.49
N PHE A 44 10.28 -13.51 -2.74
CA PHE A 44 11.24 -13.76 -1.66
C PHE A 44 10.64 -14.63 -0.56
N LYS A 45 9.41 -14.32 -0.12
CA LYS A 45 8.70 -15.04 0.96
C LYS A 45 8.49 -16.53 0.62
N GLU A 46 8.27 -16.88 -0.64
CA GLU A 46 8.09 -18.28 -1.08
C GLU A 46 9.34 -19.14 -0.88
N VAL A 47 10.53 -18.53 -0.92
CA VAL A 47 11.83 -19.22 -0.76
C VAL A 47 12.44 -18.97 0.63
N TYR A 48 11.82 -18.10 1.43
CA TYR A 48 12.33 -17.69 2.73
C TYR A 48 12.21 -18.82 3.76
N ILE A 49 13.37 -19.32 4.21
CA ILE A 49 13.51 -20.23 5.34
C ILE A 49 13.92 -19.38 6.53
N GLN A 50 13.11 -19.42 7.60
CA GLN A 50 13.38 -18.62 8.80
C GLN A 50 14.63 -19.14 9.50
N SER A 51 15.54 -18.23 9.85
CA SER A 51 16.69 -18.54 10.71
C SER A 51 16.20 -19.04 12.07
N PRO A 52 16.88 -20.02 12.70
CA PRO A 52 16.47 -20.54 14.00
C PRO A 52 16.36 -19.39 15.02
N THR A 53 15.21 -19.30 15.66
CA THR A 53 14.91 -18.29 16.68
C THR A 53 15.89 -18.45 17.84
N GLN A 54 16.70 -17.41 18.10
CA GLN A 54 17.50 -17.37 19.32
C GLN A 54 16.54 -17.23 20.50
N ASN A 55 16.60 -18.16 21.46
CA ASN A 55 15.81 -18.12 22.68
C ASN A 55 16.18 -16.87 23.49
N GLY A 56 15.40 -15.80 23.33
CA GLY A 56 15.51 -14.57 24.10
C GLY A 56 14.46 -13.54 23.66
N GLY A 57 13.78 -12.93 24.63
CA GLY A 57 12.97 -11.70 24.49
C GLY A 57 11.78 -11.72 23.53
N PHE A 58 11.13 -10.56 23.39
CA PHE A 58 10.08 -10.32 22.40
C PHE A 58 10.67 -10.46 20.98
N GLN A 59 10.02 -11.29 20.15
CA GLN A 59 10.43 -11.53 18.77
C GLN A 59 9.39 -10.94 17.81
N LEU A 60 9.88 -10.38 16.70
CA LEU A 60 9.03 -9.92 15.61
C LEU A 60 8.23 -11.08 15.03
N SER A 61 7.03 -10.79 14.52
CA SER A 61 6.26 -11.78 13.78
C SER A 61 7.05 -12.31 12.59
N ARG A 62 6.83 -13.57 12.19
CA ARG A 62 7.49 -14.20 11.03
C ARG A 62 7.38 -13.33 9.76
N ASP A 63 6.22 -12.70 9.56
CA ASP A 63 5.97 -11.85 8.41
C ASP A 63 6.77 -10.54 8.47
N SER A 64 6.87 -9.93 9.65
CA SER A 64 7.68 -8.72 9.88
C SER A 64 9.17 -9.01 9.73
N GLN A 65 9.64 -10.16 10.23
CA GLN A 65 11.03 -10.58 10.11
C GLN A 65 11.42 -10.84 8.65
N ALA A 66 10.59 -11.60 7.92
CA ALA A 66 10.81 -11.84 6.49
C ALA A 66 10.83 -10.54 5.66
N LEU A 67 10.04 -9.54 6.06
CA LEU A 67 10.02 -8.23 5.40
C LEU A 67 11.31 -7.43 5.65
N LEU A 68 11.83 -7.44 6.87
CA LEU A 68 13.12 -6.81 7.19
C LEU A 68 14.28 -7.50 6.47
N ASP A 69 14.32 -8.84 6.53
CA ASP A 69 15.38 -9.64 5.90
C ASP A 69 15.38 -9.45 4.38
N TYR A 70 14.21 -9.29 3.77
CA TYR A 70 14.08 -8.98 2.35
C TYR A 70 14.84 -7.70 1.98
N TYR A 71 14.62 -6.61 2.72
CA TYR A 71 15.26 -5.33 2.44
C TYR A 71 16.74 -5.30 2.83
N LEU A 72 17.10 -5.98 3.92
CA LEU A 72 18.48 -6.06 4.40
C LEU A 72 19.37 -6.87 3.44
N THR A 73 18.84 -7.93 2.83
CA THR A 73 19.64 -8.86 2.01
C THR A 73 19.73 -8.46 0.54
N ASN A 74 18.70 -7.79 0.00
CA ASN A 74 18.59 -7.57 -1.45
C ASN A 74 18.93 -6.16 -1.93
N PHE A 75 19.17 -5.21 -1.03
CA PHE A 75 19.34 -3.79 -1.41
C PHE A 75 20.55 -3.15 -0.73
N ILE A 76 21.16 -2.21 -1.44
CA ILE A 76 22.21 -1.35 -0.89
C ILE A 76 21.57 -0.10 -0.27
N ARG A 77 22.24 0.55 0.69
CA ARG A 77 21.75 1.77 1.38
C ARG A 77 21.21 2.84 0.42
N ALA A 78 21.92 3.12 -0.68
CA ALA A 78 21.51 4.12 -1.66
C ALA A 78 20.17 3.76 -2.36
N GLU A 79 20.00 2.50 -2.73
CA GLU A 79 18.77 2.02 -3.37
C GLU A 79 17.58 2.05 -2.38
N LEU A 80 17.84 1.77 -1.10
CA LEU A 80 16.83 1.87 -0.04
C LEU A 80 16.41 3.32 0.22
N SER A 81 17.36 4.26 0.22
CA SER A 81 17.04 5.68 0.37
C SER A 81 16.23 6.22 -0.80
N ASP A 82 16.56 5.83 -2.03
CA ASP A 82 15.82 6.23 -3.23
C ASP A 82 14.41 5.63 -3.23
N LEU A 83 14.27 4.35 -2.85
CA LEU A 83 12.97 3.70 -2.71
C LEU A 83 12.12 4.34 -1.61
N ALA A 84 12.71 4.65 -0.45
CA ALA A 84 12.01 5.35 0.63
C ALA A 84 11.54 6.74 0.18
N PHE A 85 12.38 7.46 -0.57
CA PHE A 85 12.03 8.76 -1.14
C PHE A 85 10.89 8.64 -2.16
N GLU A 86 10.93 7.68 -3.08
CA GLU A 86 9.84 7.46 -4.04
C GLU A 86 8.52 7.12 -3.35
N ILE A 87 8.55 6.26 -2.31
CA ILE A 87 7.37 5.94 -1.50
C ILE A 87 6.81 7.21 -0.84
N ARG A 88 7.66 8.03 -0.22
CA ARG A 88 7.24 9.30 0.40
C ARG A 88 6.62 10.24 -0.61
N LEU A 89 7.22 10.41 -1.78
CA LEU A 89 6.71 11.29 -2.83
C LEU A 89 5.32 10.82 -3.33
N LYS A 90 5.14 9.52 -3.54
CA LYS A 90 3.83 8.95 -3.92
C LYS A 90 2.80 9.04 -2.79
N SER A 91 3.23 9.02 -1.52
CA SER A 91 2.34 9.17 -0.36
C SER A 91 1.87 10.61 -0.15
N GLN A 92 2.71 11.62 -0.45
CA GLN A 92 2.34 13.03 -0.29
C GLN A 92 1.17 13.44 -1.20
N VAL A 93 1.17 12.97 -2.44
CA VAL A 93 0.06 13.16 -3.41
C VAL A 93 -1.27 12.59 -2.87
N GLN A 94 -1.22 11.70 -1.88
CA GLN A 94 -2.39 11.08 -1.27
C GLN A 94 -2.98 11.92 -0.12
N THR A 95 -2.15 12.66 0.60
CA THR A 95 -2.57 13.59 1.66
C THR A 95 -3.53 14.65 1.13
N GLU A 96 -3.29 15.16 -0.07
CA GLU A 96 -4.16 16.11 -0.76
C GLU A 96 -5.58 15.54 -1.00
N SER A 97 -5.66 14.26 -1.36
CA SER A 97 -6.95 13.57 -1.55
C SER A 97 -7.75 13.39 -0.26
N ASN A 98 -7.08 13.20 0.88
CA ASN A 98 -7.74 13.05 2.18
C ASN A 98 -8.45 14.34 2.60
N HIS A 99 -7.90 15.51 2.25
CA HIS A 99 -8.55 16.80 2.52
C HIS A 99 -9.87 16.91 1.76
N LEU A 100 -9.92 16.49 0.49
CA LEU A 100 -11.14 16.53 -0.31
C LEU A 100 -12.25 15.64 0.29
N VAL A 101 -11.91 14.43 0.74
CA VAL A 101 -12.88 13.52 1.39
C VAL A 101 -13.41 14.13 2.69
N ASN A 102 -12.55 14.78 3.48
CA ASN A 102 -12.97 15.48 4.68
C ASN A 102 -13.89 16.68 4.34
N TYR A 103 -13.59 17.45 3.30
CA TYR A 103 -14.48 18.52 2.83
C TYR A 103 -15.85 18.00 2.39
N VAL A 104 -15.88 16.87 1.67
CA VAL A 104 -17.14 16.25 1.22
C VAL A 104 -17.94 15.72 2.41
N THR A 105 -17.30 14.98 3.32
CA THR A 105 -17.98 14.31 4.43
C THR A 105 -18.37 15.26 5.58
N MET A 106 -17.52 16.21 5.95
CA MET A 106 -17.81 17.16 7.04
C MET A 106 -18.54 18.41 6.56
N GLY A 107 -18.38 18.81 5.29
CA GLY A 107 -19.01 20.01 4.74
C GLY A 107 -20.28 19.73 3.96
N LEU A 108 -20.18 18.94 2.88
CA LEU A 108 -21.27 18.78 1.91
C LEU A 108 -22.37 17.83 2.38
N VAL A 109 -22.02 16.72 3.04
CA VAL A 109 -23.03 15.74 3.50
C VAL A 109 -24.06 16.36 4.46
N PRO A 110 -23.67 17.14 5.49
CA PRO A 110 -24.64 17.84 6.35
C PRO A 110 -25.52 18.82 5.59
N LEU A 111 -24.96 19.58 4.63
CA LEU A 111 -25.72 20.50 3.78
C LEU A 111 -26.78 19.77 2.96
N PHE A 112 -26.45 18.59 2.42
CA PHE A 112 -27.41 17.77 1.71
C PHE A 112 -28.50 17.19 2.62
N SER A 113 -28.15 16.80 3.85
CA SER A 113 -29.15 16.38 4.85
C SER A 113 -30.15 17.49 5.14
N ILE A 114 -29.68 18.73 5.33
CA ILE A 114 -30.53 19.91 5.52
C ILE A 114 -31.41 20.16 4.30
N LEU A 115 -30.84 20.08 3.09
CA LEU A 115 -31.59 20.26 1.85
C LEU A 115 -32.71 19.23 1.71
N ILE A 116 -32.43 17.96 1.99
CA ILE A 116 -33.42 16.87 1.97
C ILE A 116 -34.52 17.10 3.01
N ALA A 117 -34.15 17.53 4.22
CA ALA A 117 -35.12 17.84 5.27
C ALA A 117 -36.05 19.00 4.86
N CYS A 118 -35.51 20.07 4.27
CA CYS A 118 -36.30 21.16 3.70
C CYS A 118 -37.26 20.65 2.61
N PHE A 119 -36.78 19.79 1.71
CA PHE A 119 -37.64 19.20 0.68
C PHE A 119 -38.77 18.34 1.27
N ALA A 120 -38.49 17.56 2.32
CA ALA A 120 -39.51 16.77 2.99
C ALA A 120 -40.64 17.66 3.56
N LEU A 121 -40.28 18.80 4.17
CA LEU A 121 -41.23 19.76 4.74
C LEU A 121 -42.14 20.41 3.69
N PHE A 122 -41.63 20.70 2.49
CA PHE A 122 -42.41 21.33 1.42
C PHE A 122 -42.95 20.34 0.38
N SER A 123 -42.79 19.04 0.61
CA SER A 123 -43.15 18.00 -0.35
C SER A 123 -44.63 17.96 -0.72
N SER A 124 -45.51 18.31 0.22
CA SER A 124 -46.97 18.36 0.03
C SER A 124 -47.45 19.50 -0.86
N ILE A 125 -46.60 20.50 -1.12
CA ILE A 125 -46.92 21.71 -1.91
C ILE A 125 -46.39 21.56 -3.35
N LEU A 126 -45.45 20.64 -3.59
CA LEU A 126 -44.79 20.47 -4.87
C LEU A 126 -45.57 19.50 -5.79
N PRO A 127 -45.64 19.78 -7.11
CA PRO A 127 -46.19 18.85 -8.08
C PRO A 127 -45.42 17.51 -8.10
N SER A 128 -46.14 16.41 -8.32
CA SER A 128 -45.56 15.05 -8.32
C SER A 128 -44.39 14.87 -9.28
N GLY A 129 -44.39 15.50 -10.46
CA GLY A 129 -43.28 15.45 -11.41
C GLY A 129 -41.98 16.11 -10.89
N VAL A 130 -42.11 17.14 -10.05
CA VAL A 130 -40.97 17.82 -9.42
C VAL A 130 -40.39 16.94 -8.31
N LEU A 131 -41.26 16.30 -7.50
CA LEU A 131 -40.85 15.35 -6.46
C LEU A 131 -40.03 14.19 -7.03
N VAL A 132 -40.48 13.59 -8.15
CA VAL A 132 -39.76 12.50 -8.81
C VAL A 132 -38.38 12.94 -9.29
N SER A 133 -38.27 14.15 -9.84
CA SER A 133 -36.99 14.70 -10.33
C SER A 133 -36.01 14.96 -9.19
N ILE A 134 -36.47 15.53 -8.08
CA ILE A 134 -35.65 15.76 -6.88
C ILE A 134 -35.17 14.43 -6.32
N PHE A 135 -36.06 13.46 -6.16
CA PHE A 135 -35.73 12.14 -5.63
C PHE A 135 -34.66 11.42 -6.48
N ALA A 136 -34.79 11.48 -7.81
CA ALA A 136 -33.80 10.92 -8.73
C ALA A 136 -32.41 11.59 -8.58
N VAL A 137 -32.36 12.92 -8.44
CA VAL A 137 -31.11 13.66 -8.21
C VAL A 137 -30.51 13.32 -6.85
N THR A 138 -31.34 13.21 -5.80
CA THR A 138 -30.87 12.84 -4.45
C THR A 138 -30.25 11.46 -4.43
N ILE A 139 -30.87 10.46 -5.08
CA ILE A 139 -30.30 9.11 -5.19
C ILE A 139 -28.95 9.16 -5.88
N LEU A 140 -28.85 9.85 -7.01
CA LEU A 140 -27.62 9.91 -7.79
C LEU A 140 -26.50 10.59 -7.00
N LEU A 141 -26.83 11.65 -6.26
CA LEU A 141 -25.90 12.33 -5.37
C LEU A 141 -25.40 11.41 -4.23
N VAL A 142 -26.30 10.64 -3.59
CA VAL A 142 -25.92 9.65 -2.57
C VAL A 142 -24.98 8.61 -3.16
N PHE A 143 -25.25 8.11 -4.36
CA PHE A 143 -24.35 7.23 -5.08
C PHE A 143 -22.98 7.87 -5.35
N ALA A 144 -22.93 9.14 -5.76
CA ALA A 144 -21.67 9.84 -6.00
C ALA A 144 -20.83 9.94 -4.72
N ILE A 145 -21.44 10.28 -3.58
CA ILE A 145 -20.77 10.34 -2.28
C ILE A 145 -20.26 8.95 -1.88
N ALA A 146 -21.10 7.91 -2.02
CA ALA A 146 -20.72 6.53 -1.71
C ALA A 146 -19.50 6.08 -2.54
N ILE A 147 -19.45 6.44 -3.82
CA ILE A 147 -18.31 6.12 -4.70
C ILE A 147 -17.03 6.84 -4.24
N ILE A 148 -17.12 8.12 -3.87
CA ILE A 148 -15.95 8.87 -3.35
C ILE A 148 -15.41 8.21 -2.07
N VAL A 149 -16.31 7.86 -1.14
CA VAL A 149 -15.93 7.18 0.11
C VAL A 149 -15.34 5.79 -0.17
N LEU A 150 -15.89 5.05 -1.13
CA LEU A 150 -15.35 3.75 -1.54
C LEU A 150 -13.95 3.88 -2.15
N PHE A 151 -13.70 4.90 -2.97
CA PHE A 151 -12.37 5.17 -3.51
C PHE A 151 -11.37 5.55 -2.42
N ASP A 152 -11.77 6.36 -1.44
CA ASP A 152 -10.95 6.69 -0.28
C ASP A 152 -10.58 5.43 0.52
N PHE A 153 -11.58 4.57 0.80
CA PHE A 153 -11.37 3.31 1.49
C PHE A 153 -10.43 2.38 0.72
N ALA A 154 -10.63 2.22 -0.60
CA ALA A 154 -9.76 1.41 -1.45
C ALA A 154 -8.33 1.97 -1.50
N SER A 155 -8.19 3.30 -1.53
CA SER A 155 -6.91 4.00 -1.49
C SER A 155 -6.17 3.75 -0.16
N LYS A 156 -6.86 3.78 0.97
CA LYS A 156 -6.28 3.44 2.29
C LYS A 156 -5.81 1.99 2.35
N LEU A 157 -6.69 1.06 2.02
CA LEU A 157 -6.46 -0.38 2.18
C LEU A 157 -5.41 -0.94 1.20
N TYR A 158 -5.49 -0.55 -0.08
CA TYR A 158 -4.63 -1.13 -1.12
C TYR A 158 -3.41 -0.29 -1.46
N VAL A 159 -3.34 0.97 -0.99
CA VAL A 159 -2.23 1.88 -1.28
C VAL A 159 -1.49 2.32 -0.01
N GLN A 160 -2.16 3.03 0.90
CA GLN A 160 -1.49 3.62 2.08
C GLN A 160 -0.92 2.55 3.02
N GLU A 161 -1.74 1.57 3.39
CA GLU A 161 -1.31 0.53 4.33
C GLU A 161 -0.10 -0.27 3.82
N PRO A 162 -0.09 -0.80 2.58
CA PRO A 162 1.10 -1.44 2.03
C PRO A 162 2.31 -0.51 1.97
N MET A 163 2.14 0.74 1.50
CA MET A 163 3.26 1.69 1.40
C MET A 163 3.87 1.98 2.77
N ASN A 164 3.06 2.22 3.79
CA ASN A 164 3.53 2.48 5.16
C ASN A 164 4.22 1.25 5.74
N LYS A 165 3.68 0.05 5.52
CA LYS A 165 4.32 -1.20 5.97
C LYS A 165 5.72 -1.37 5.38
N HIS A 166 5.86 -1.11 4.08
CA HIS A 166 7.16 -1.18 3.40
C HIS A 166 8.11 -0.05 3.82
N LEU A 167 7.61 1.17 3.97
CA LEU A 167 8.38 2.32 4.44
C LEU A 167 8.99 2.06 5.83
N LEU A 168 8.18 1.60 6.79
CA LEU A 168 8.65 1.30 8.15
C LEU A 168 9.75 0.24 8.16
N ALA A 169 9.63 -0.77 7.31
CA ALA A 169 10.66 -1.80 7.19
C ALA A 169 11.96 -1.23 6.60
N ILE A 170 11.87 -0.41 5.54
CA ILE A 170 13.02 0.24 4.91
C ILE A 170 13.72 1.19 5.89
N GLU A 171 12.97 2.03 6.60
CA GLU A 171 13.53 2.94 7.61
C GLU A 171 14.25 2.17 8.71
N LYS A 172 13.67 1.06 9.19
CA LYS A 172 14.33 0.23 10.19
C LYS A 172 15.61 -0.41 9.65
N VAL A 173 15.64 -0.84 8.39
CA VAL A 173 16.85 -1.38 7.75
C VAL A 173 17.92 -0.32 7.57
N LEU A 174 17.56 0.89 7.16
CA LEU A 174 18.50 2.02 7.06
C LEU A 174 19.17 2.31 8.41
N ILE A 175 18.39 2.33 9.49
CA ILE A 175 18.93 2.48 10.86
C ILE A 175 19.90 1.34 11.20
N LEU A 176 19.54 0.08 10.91
CA LEU A 176 20.41 -1.08 11.18
C LEU A 176 21.73 -1.04 10.41
N ILE A 177 21.72 -0.51 9.18
CA ILE A 177 22.92 -0.30 8.36
C ILE A 177 23.78 0.82 8.96
N GLU A 178 23.18 1.92 9.42
CA GLU A 178 23.87 3.05 10.05
C GLU A 178 24.47 2.71 11.42
N GLU A 179 23.77 1.90 12.21
CA GLU A 179 24.23 1.36 13.50
C GLU A 179 25.36 0.31 13.35
N GLY A 180 25.80 0.01 12.13
CA GLY A 180 26.95 -0.85 11.89
C GLY A 180 26.68 -2.34 12.14
N LYS A 181 25.42 -2.79 12.13
CA LYS A 181 25.08 -4.23 12.09
C LYS A 181 25.31 -4.83 10.70
N GLN A 182 26.53 -4.71 10.19
CA GLN A 182 27.23 -5.87 9.65
C GLN A 182 27.87 -6.62 10.82
N GLU A 183 27.06 -7.19 11.72
CA GLU A 183 27.52 -8.43 12.33
C GLU A 183 27.64 -9.40 11.17
N THR A 184 28.89 -9.63 10.81
CA THR A 184 29.28 -10.42 9.68
C THR A 184 28.68 -11.81 9.87
N ILE A 185 27.64 -12.16 9.11
CA ILE A 185 27.37 -13.55 8.80
C ILE A 185 28.51 -14.00 7.89
N LYS A 186 29.71 -14.12 8.46
CA LYS A 186 30.80 -14.88 7.86
C LYS A 186 30.29 -16.32 7.81
N PRO A 187 30.34 -17.00 6.66
CA PRO A 187 30.15 -18.44 6.67
C PRO A 187 31.15 -19.02 7.66
N HIS A 188 30.65 -19.81 8.60
CA HIS A 188 31.44 -20.56 9.55
C HIS A 188 32.42 -21.43 8.75
N ARG A 189 33.65 -20.92 8.58
CA ARG A 189 34.77 -21.66 8.02
C ARG A 189 35.15 -22.67 9.10
N THR A 190 34.61 -23.87 9.00
CA THR A 190 35.00 -24.98 9.86
C THR A 190 36.49 -25.21 9.65
N LEU A 191 37.26 -24.81 10.64
CA LEU A 191 38.70 -25.00 10.75
C LEU A 191 38.94 -26.49 11.03
N ASN A 192 38.95 -27.33 9.99
CA ASN A 192 39.58 -28.65 10.09
C ASN A 192 41.06 -28.50 9.78
N SER A 193 41.78 -27.98 10.77
CA SER A 193 43.20 -28.22 10.93
C SER A 193 43.42 -29.68 11.32
N VAL A 194 43.63 -30.57 10.35
CA VAL A 194 44.37 -31.81 10.57
C VAL A 194 45.59 -31.80 9.67
N ARG A 195 46.57 -31.08 10.18
CA ARG A 195 47.99 -31.10 9.82
C ARG A 195 48.50 -32.54 9.99
N ARG A 196 48.44 -33.37 8.95
CA ARG A 196 49.23 -34.62 8.90
C ARG A 196 50.57 -34.31 8.25
N ASN A 197 51.55 -34.15 9.14
CA ASN A 197 52.97 -34.08 8.82
C ASN A 197 53.38 -35.30 7.98
N HIS A 198 54.05 -35.01 6.87
CA HIS A 198 54.96 -35.95 6.22
C HIS A 198 56.11 -36.32 7.16
N PRO A 199 56.52 -37.60 7.18
CA PRO A 199 57.92 -37.94 7.35
C PRO A 199 58.48 -38.51 6.04
N LYS A 200 59.51 -37.84 5.51
CA LYS A 200 60.50 -38.46 4.62
C LYS A 200 61.28 -39.50 5.42
N ARG A 201 61.39 -40.74 4.92
CA ARG A 201 62.55 -41.59 5.20
C ARG A 201 62.87 -42.48 4.00
N ARG A 202 63.95 -42.11 3.31
CA ARG A 202 64.75 -43.00 2.44
C ARG A 202 65.32 -44.14 3.30
N VAL A 203 65.24 -45.38 2.82
CA VAL A 203 66.27 -46.39 3.06
C VAL A 203 66.50 -47.17 1.76
N ARG A 204 67.78 -47.35 1.43
CA ARG A 204 68.36 -48.11 0.31
C ARG A 204 68.20 -49.63 0.54
N GLY A 205 68.22 -50.40 -0.55
CA GLY A 205 68.99 -51.66 -0.58
C GLY A 205 68.29 -52.90 -1.16
N SER A 206 68.75 -53.30 -2.37
CA SER A 206 69.19 -54.65 -2.79
C SER A 206 68.30 -55.87 -2.49
N LYS A 207 67.80 -56.51 -3.55
CA LYS A 207 68.44 -57.66 -4.22
C LYS A 207 67.88 -57.83 -5.63
#